data_AF-A0A7V3Y4F6-F1
#
_entry.id   AF-A0A7V3Y4F6-F1
#
_cell.length_a   1.000
_cell.length_b   1.000
_cell.length_c   1.000
_cell.angle_alpha   90.00
_cell.angle_beta   90.00
_cell.angle_gamma   90.00
#
_symmetry.space_group_name_H-M   'P 1'
#
loop_
_entity.id
_entity.type
_entity.pdbx_description
1 polymer ?
#
loop_
_entity_poly.entity_id
_entity_poly.type
_entity_poly.pdbx_seq_one_letter_code
_entity_poly.pdbx_strand_id
1 'polypeptide(L)'
;KRTTLVRPRGVIGVPSGITEVEKRAVRESAEQAGAREIYLIEEALAAAIGANIPIHEPAGHMIVDIGGGTTEIAVISLGGMVIADSVRIAGDEFDEAIIKYMRTQYNLVIGERMAEDVKFRLGNAFPEKKIETMELKGRDAISGLPRTLEIDSTEIRKALKEPVDQILDAVKHTLERTPPELAADIVERGIVLSGGGSLLKGLDKYISKETGVPVIRAENPLTCVVMGAGKFLEEIKNLYRSNLK
;
A
#
# COMPACT_ATOMS: atom_id res chain seq x y z
N LYS A 1 21.33 -12.66 -26.55
CA LYS A 1 20.57 -11.46 -26.14
C LYS A 1 19.48 -11.22 -27.18
N ARG A 2 18.20 -11.43 -26.85
CA ARG A 2 17.09 -11.12 -27.78
C ARG A 2 17.00 -9.60 -27.92
N THR A 3 17.52 -9.07 -29.02
CA THR A 3 17.26 -7.69 -29.44
C THR A 3 15.83 -7.65 -29.93
N THR A 4 14.89 -7.25 -29.07
CA THR A 4 13.54 -6.91 -29.52
C THR A 4 13.65 -5.73 -30.48
N LEU A 5 13.23 -5.94 -31.73
CA LEU A 5 13.27 -4.96 -32.83
C LEU A 5 12.44 -3.69 -32.52
N VAL A 6 11.60 -3.75 -31.48
CA VAL A 6 10.75 -2.66 -31.01
C VAL A 6 11.13 -2.33 -29.56
N ARG A 7 11.49 -1.08 -29.30
CA ARG A 7 11.67 -0.55 -27.94
C ARG A 7 10.29 -0.22 -27.34
N PRO A 8 9.94 -0.74 -26.16
CA PRO A 8 8.61 -0.55 -25.58
C PRO A 8 8.42 0.87 -25.03
N ARG A 9 7.15 1.28 -24.94
CA ARG A 9 6.69 2.40 -24.10
C ARG A 9 6.19 1.81 -22.79
N GLY A 10 6.40 2.51 -21.68
CA GLY A 10 6.00 2.01 -20.36
C GLY A 10 5.46 3.12 -19.46
N VAL A 11 4.76 2.69 -18.41
CA VAL A 11 4.33 3.52 -17.29
C VAL A 11 4.92 2.93 -16.03
N ILE A 12 5.49 3.76 -15.17
CA ILE A 12 6.05 3.35 -13.88
C ILE A 12 5.32 4.13 -12.79
N GLY A 13 4.79 3.39 -11.81
CA GLY A 13 4.26 3.95 -10.58
C GLY A 13 5.39 4.53 -9.74
N VAL A 14 5.20 5.72 -9.19
CA VAL A 14 6.13 6.35 -8.26
C VAL A 14 5.39 6.89 -7.02
N PRO A 15 6.01 6.88 -5.84
CA PRO A 15 5.44 7.49 -4.64
C PRO A 15 5.06 8.94 -4.88
N SER A 16 3.99 9.44 -4.26
CA SER A 16 3.58 10.84 -4.39
C SER A 16 4.64 11.82 -3.86
N GLY A 17 5.42 11.40 -2.86
CA GLY A 17 6.53 12.17 -2.27
C GLY A 17 7.87 12.09 -3.01
N ILE A 18 7.93 11.48 -4.20
CA ILE A 18 9.19 11.26 -4.93
C ILE A 18 9.83 12.59 -5.39
N THR A 19 11.15 12.72 -5.19
CA THR A 19 11.92 13.91 -5.60
C THR A 19 12.20 13.90 -7.11
N GLU A 20 12.49 15.07 -7.70
CA GLU A 20 12.85 15.15 -9.13
C GLU A 20 14.14 14.37 -9.46
N VAL A 21 15.07 14.25 -8.50
CA VAL A 21 16.28 13.43 -8.65
C VAL A 21 15.92 11.95 -8.73
N GLU A 22 15.04 11.46 -7.86
CA GLU A 22 14.55 10.07 -7.88
C GLU A 22 13.72 9.80 -9.13
N LYS A 23 12.81 10.70 -9.55
CA LYS A 23 12.05 10.57 -10.81
C LYS A 23 12.98 10.43 -12.01
N ARG A 24 14.06 11.22 -12.05
CA ARG A 24 15.07 11.12 -13.10
C ARG A 24 15.80 9.77 -13.05
N ALA A 25 16.20 9.31 -11.88
CA ALA A 25 16.86 8.02 -11.72
C ALA A 25 15.96 6.85 -12.17
N VAL A 26 14.65 6.91 -11.90
CA VAL A 26 13.67 5.93 -12.38
C VAL A 26 13.61 5.91 -13.92
N ARG A 27 13.51 7.08 -14.55
CA ARG A 27 13.49 7.19 -16.03
C ARG A 27 14.77 6.67 -16.65
N GLU A 28 15.93 7.10 -16.13
CA GLU A 28 17.24 6.66 -16.63
C GLU A 28 17.41 5.14 -16.50
N SER A 29 16.96 4.55 -15.40
CA SER A 29 16.99 3.10 -15.18
C SER A 29 16.15 2.34 -16.21
N ALA A 30 14.95 2.86 -16.51
CA ALA A 30 14.05 2.26 -17.49
C ALA A 30 14.56 2.42 -18.94
N GLU A 31 15.17 3.55 -19.27
CA GLU A 31 15.84 3.77 -20.55
C GLU A 31 17.03 2.83 -20.75
N GLN A 32 17.85 2.65 -19.71
CA GLN A 32 18.96 1.69 -19.70
C GLN A 32 18.46 0.23 -19.85
N ALA A 33 17.29 -0.07 -19.30
CA ALA A 33 16.61 -1.36 -19.50
C ALA A 33 16.03 -1.53 -20.92
N GLY A 34 16.09 -0.52 -21.78
CA GLY A 34 15.73 -0.58 -23.19
C GLY A 34 14.37 0.03 -23.54
N ALA A 35 13.71 0.73 -22.61
CA ALA A 35 12.50 1.49 -22.90
C ALA A 35 12.80 2.66 -23.85
N ARG A 36 11.85 2.97 -24.74
CA ARG A 36 11.90 4.15 -25.62
C ARG A 36 11.29 5.38 -24.96
N GLU A 37 10.25 5.18 -24.16
CA GLU A 37 9.46 6.26 -23.58
C GLU A 37 8.83 5.77 -22.29
N ILE A 38 8.96 6.55 -21.23
CA ILE A 38 8.48 6.22 -19.89
C ILE A 38 7.65 7.38 -19.37
N TYR A 39 6.43 7.05 -18.98
CA TYR A 39 5.57 7.93 -18.21
C TYR A 39 5.67 7.55 -16.74
N LEU A 40 5.70 8.55 -15.88
CA LEU A 40 5.56 8.34 -14.45
C LEU A 40 4.12 8.67 -14.07
N ILE A 41 3.55 7.86 -13.20
CA ILE A 41 2.23 8.09 -12.59
C ILE A 41 2.38 7.90 -11.09
N GLU A 42 1.71 8.72 -10.31
CA GLU A 42 1.70 8.57 -8.87
C GLU A 42 0.95 7.29 -8.47
N GLU A 43 1.52 6.53 -7.54
CA GLU A 43 1.02 5.22 -7.13
C GLU A 43 -0.44 5.28 -6.66
N ALA A 44 -0.81 6.28 -5.84
CA ALA A 44 -2.18 6.45 -5.39
C ALA A 44 -3.17 6.70 -6.54
N LEU A 45 -2.76 7.50 -7.55
CA LEU A 45 -3.59 7.76 -8.73
C LEU A 45 -3.74 6.49 -9.58
N ALA A 46 -2.63 5.77 -9.82
CA ALA A 46 -2.66 4.48 -10.51
C ALA A 46 -3.54 3.47 -9.76
N ALA A 47 -3.41 3.38 -8.43
CA ALA A 47 -4.23 2.52 -7.60
C ALA A 47 -5.71 2.86 -7.73
N ALA A 48 -6.08 4.14 -7.76
CA ALA A 48 -7.48 4.57 -7.91
C ALA A 48 -8.07 4.19 -9.26
N ILE A 49 -7.33 4.41 -10.35
CA ILE A 49 -7.72 3.98 -11.71
C ILE A 49 -7.86 2.46 -11.76
N GLY A 50 -6.93 1.73 -11.14
CA GLY A 50 -6.95 0.28 -11.02
C GLY A 50 -8.14 -0.26 -10.26
N ALA A 51 -8.51 0.40 -9.16
CA ALA A 51 -9.65 0.09 -8.31
C ALA A 51 -11.01 0.53 -8.91
N ASN A 52 -11.02 1.08 -10.13
CA ASN A 52 -12.22 1.58 -10.81
C ASN A 52 -12.95 2.70 -10.05
N ILE A 53 -12.21 3.52 -9.29
CA ILE A 53 -12.76 4.73 -8.67
C ILE A 53 -13.08 5.74 -9.78
N PRO A 54 -14.25 6.40 -9.77
CA PRO A 54 -14.64 7.35 -10.82
C PRO A 54 -13.92 8.70 -10.65
N ILE A 55 -12.59 8.69 -10.79
CA ILE A 55 -11.71 9.82 -10.45
C ILE A 55 -12.01 11.13 -11.20
N HIS A 56 -12.74 11.08 -12.31
CA HIS A 56 -13.12 12.25 -13.10
C HIS A 56 -14.41 12.94 -12.61
N GLU A 57 -15.13 12.36 -11.66
CA GLU A 57 -16.29 13.00 -11.05
C GLU A 57 -15.88 14.25 -10.26
N PRO A 58 -16.74 15.29 -10.20
CA PRO A 58 -16.56 16.45 -9.33
C PRO A 58 -16.93 16.10 -7.88
N ALA A 59 -16.35 15.03 -7.35
CA ALA A 59 -16.56 14.54 -5.99
C ALA A 59 -15.22 14.12 -5.37
N GLY A 60 -15.18 14.07 -4.04
CA GLY A 60 -14.04 13.58 -3.27
C GLY A 60 -13.96 12.06 -3.24
N HIS A 61 -12.85 11.51 -3.74
CA HIS A 61 -12.54 10.09 -3.65
C HIS A 61 -11.25 9.86 -2.89
N MET A 62 -11.31 9.13 -1.77
CA MET A 62 -10.11 8.81 -1.00
C MET A 62 -9.63 7.38 -1.26
N ILE A 63 -8.33 7.24 -1.50
CA ILE A 63 -7.65 5.95 -1.61
C ILE A 63 -6.46 5.90 -0.65
N VAL A 64 -6.23 4.71 -0.08
CA VAL A 64 -5.07 4.37 0.75
C VAL A 64 -4.44 3.12 0.15
N ASP A 65 -3.29 3.26 -0.49
CA ASP A 65 -2.52 2.16 -1.08
C ASP A 65 -1.36 1.79 -0.15
N ILE A 66 -1.38 0.59 0.40
CA ILE A 66 -0.37 0.10 1.36
C ILE A 66 0.51 -0.93 0.66
N GLY A 67 1.71 -0.51 0.29
CA GLY A 67 2.70 -1.31 -0.41
C GLY A 67 3.60 -2.12 0.53
N GLY A 68 4.81 -2.41 0.05
CA GLY A 68 5.89 -3.01 0.87
C GLY A 68 6.56 -1.98 1.76
N GLY A 69 7.07 -0.89 1.18
CA GLY A 69 7.82 0.14 1.91
C GLY A 69 7.12 1.48 2.12
N THR A 70 5.96 1.71 1.50
CA THR A 70 5.21 2.97 1.62
C THR A 70 3.71 2.73 1.73
N THR A 71 3.06 3.64 2.45
CA THR A 71 1.61 3.84 2.38
C THR A 71 1.36 5.18 1.70
N GLU A 72 0.66 5.14 0.57
CA GLU A 72 0.27 6.31 -0.21
C GLU A 72 -1.21 6.61 0.03
N ILE A 73 -1.53 7.86 0.34
CA ILE A 73 -2.89 8.31 0.63
C ILE A 73 -3.20 9.46 -0.31
N ALA A 74 -4.34 9.42 -0.98
CA ALA A 74 -4.75 10.52 -1.85
C ALA A 74 -6.24 10.79 -1.78
N VAL A 75 -6.60 12.06 -1.92
CA VAL A 75 -7.95 12.52 -2.25
C VAL A 75 -7.94 13.02 -3.69
N ILE A 76 -8.80 12.43 -4.51
CA ILE A 76 -8.84 12.63 -5.95
C ILE A 76 -10.19 13.23 -6.34
N SER A 77 -10.18 14.23 -7.21
CA SER A 77 -11.37 14.82 -7.82
C SER A 77 -11.02 15.39 -9.19
N LEU A 78 -11.95 15.34 -10.15
CA LEU A 78 -11.76 15.87 -11.51
C LEU A 78 -10.47 15.38 -12.21
N GLY A 79 -10.05 14.15 -11.92
CA GLY A 79 -8.86 13.50 -12.46
C GLY A 79 -7.54 13.95 -11.85
N GLY A 80 -7.56 14.88 -10.88
CA GLY A 80 -6.38 15.37 -10.18
C GLY A 80 -6.34 14.94 -8.72
N MET A 81 -5.14 14.76 -8.18
CA MET A 81 -4.95 14.61 -6.74
C MET A 81 -5.06 15.99 -6.08
N VAL A 82 -6.09 16.17 -5.25
CA VAL A 82 -6.30 17.39 -4.46
C VAL A 82 -5.36 17.41 -3.26
N ILE A 83 -5.24 16.24 -2.60
CA ILE A 83 -4.28 16.00 -1.52
C ILE A 83 -3.60 14.67 -1.78
N ALA A 84 -2.30 14.63 -1.49
CA ALA A 84 -1.54 13.40 -1.39
C ALA A 84 -0.69 13.45 -0.10
N ASP A 85 -0.53 12.29 0.51
CA ASP A 85 0.36 12.03 1.63
C ASP A 85 1.07 10.69 1.41
N SER A 86 2.30 10.57 1.90
CA SER A 86 3.13 9.38 1.74
C SER A 86 3.94 9.17 3.00
N VAL A 87 3.75 8.01 3.62
CA VAL A 87 4.51 7.60 4.81
C VAL A 87 5.30 6.34 4.53
N ARG A 88 6.53 6.29 5.02
CA ARG A 88 7.42 5.11 4.92
C ARG A 88 7.11 4.11 6.03
N ILE A 89 5.85 3.71 6.12
CA ILE A 89 5.34 2.69 7.04
C ILE A 89 4.36 1.84 6.24
N ALA A 90 4.67 0.55 6.05
CA ALA A 90 3.88 -0.39 5.29
C ALA A 90 4.21 -1.86 5.66
N GLY A 91 4.25 -2.75 4.66
CA GLY A 91 4.44 -4.18 4.85
C GLY A 91 5.78 -4.58 5.47
N ASP A 92 6.85 -3.83 5.20
CA ASP A 92 8.20 -4.10 5.72
C ASP A 92 8.27 -3.79 7.22
N GLU A 93 7.71 -2.66 7.64
CA GLU A 93 7.62 -2.27 9.05
C GLU A 93 6.74 -3.23 9.87
N PHE A 94 5.74 -3.87 9.24
CA PHE A 94 4.97 -4.94 9.88
C PHE A 94 5.85 -6.15 10.19
N ASP A 95 6.74 -6.54 9.28
CA ASP A 95 7.66 -7.66 9.49
C ASP A 95 8.69 -7.32 10.57
N GLU A 96 9.25 -6.11 10.52
CA GLU A 96 10.17 -5.61 11.55
C GLU A 96 9.53 -5.59 12.94
N ALA A 97 8.27 -5.15 13.04
CA ALA A 97 7.54 -5.14 14.29
C ALA A 97 7.35 -6.55 14.87
N ILE A 98 7.07 -7.55 14.02
CA ILE A 98 6.96 -8.95 14.43
C ILE A 98 8.33 -9.48 14.89
N ILE A 99 9.41 -9.21 14.16
CA ILE A 99 10.78 -9.60 14.55
C ILE A 99 11.15 -9.00 15.91
N LYS A 100 10.87 -7.71 16.10
CA LYS A 100 11.13 -6.97 17.34
C LYS A 100 10.32 -7.55 18.50
N TYR A 101 9.04 -7.86 18.28
CA TYR A 101 8.19 -8.47 19.31
C TYR A 101 8.73 -9.84 19.73
N MET A 102 9.10 -10.71 18.79
CA MET A 102 9.65 -12.04 19.10
C MET A 102 10.97 -11.96 19.88
N ARG A 103 11.84 -11.02 19.50
CA ARG A 103 13.10 -10.81 20.21
C ARG A 103 12.89 -10.30 21.64
N THR A 104 11.98 -9.36 21.83
CA THR A 104 11.76 -8.70 23.13
C THR A 104 10.94 -9.53 24.12
N GLN A 105 9.88 -10.21 23.66
CA GLN A 105 9.01 -10.99 24.53
C GLN A 105 9.53 -12.40 24.79
N TYR A 106 10.20 -13.01 23.81
CA TYR A 106 10.55 -14.43 23.85
C TYR A 106 12.04 -14.74 23.78
N ASN A 107 12.89 -13.71 23.64
CA ASN A 107 14.33 -13.88 23.31
C ASN A 107 14.52 -14.78 22.09
N LEU A 108 13.61 -14.72 21.12
CA LEU A 108 13.62 -15.57 19.93
C LEU A 108 13.97 -14.74 18.69
N VAL A 109 15.06 -15.10 18.03
CA VAL A 109 15.51 -14.44 16.80
C VAL A 109 14.91 -15.19 15.60
N ILE A 110 14.14 -14.47 14.80
CA ILE A 110 13.61 -14.93 13.51
C ILE A 110 14.11 -14.02 12.38
N GLY A 111 14.08 -14.53 11.15
CA GLY A 111 14.35 -13.75 9.95
C GLY A 111 13.08 -13.22 9.29
N GLU A 112 13.23 -12.31 8.34
CA GLU A 112 12.15 -11.64 7.60
C GLU A 112 11.14 -12.61 7.00
N ARG A 113 11.59 -13.66 6.30
CA ARG A 113 10.67 -14.66 5.71
C ARG A 113 9.74 -15.32 6.72
N MET A 114 10.23 -15.56 7.94
CA MET A 114 9.40 -16.14 9.01
C MET A 114 8.44 -15.10 9.57
N ALA A 115 8.88 -13.85 9.71
CA ALA A 115 8.02 -12.75 10.13
C ALA A 115 6.90 -12.50 9.12
N GLU A 116 7.21 -12.54 7.83
CA GLU A 116 6.25 -12.40 6.74
C GLU A 116 5.24 -13.56 6.73
N ASP A 117 5.67 -14.81 6.91
CA ASP A 117 4.73 -15.95 7.02
C ASP A 117 3.78 -15.78 8.23
N VAL A 118 4.31 -15.32 9.37
CA VAL A 118 3.50 -14.98 10.54
C VAL A 118 2.53 -13.83 10.24
N LYS A 119 2.96 -12.79 9.54
CA LYS A 119 2.12 -11.66 9.11
C LYS A 119 0.95 -12.15 8.25
N PHE A 120 1.21 -12.99 7.25
CA PHE A 120 0.16 -13.54 6.39
C PHE A 120 -0.82 -14.44 7.14
N ARG A 121 -0.32 -15.28 8.05
CA ARG A 121 -1.15 -16.29 8.73
C ARG A 121 -1.91 -15.72 9.92
N LEU A 122 -1.25 -14.96 10.77
CA LEU A 122 -1.76 -14.49 12.07
C LEU A 122 -1.98 -12.98 12.15
N GLY A 123 -1.47 -12.20 11.19
CA GLY A 123 -1.58 -10.74 11.19
C GLY A 123 -3.03 -10.26 11.12
N ASN A 124 -3.40 -9.42 12.08
CA ASN A 124 -4.71 -8.76 12.13
C ASN A 124 -4.59 -7.40 12.83
N ALA A 125 -5.35 -6.42 12.36
CA ALA A 125 -5.49 -5.10 12.96
C ALA A 125 -6.73 -4.98 13.85
N PHE A 126 -7.67 -5.94 13.76
CA PHE A 126 -8.92 -5.93 14.53
C PHE A 126 -9.23 -7.30 15.12
N PRO A 127 -9.75 -7.38 16.37
CA PRO A 127 -10.08 -8.65 16.99
C PRO A 127 -11.02 -9.53 16.16
N GLU A 128 -10.60 -10.78 15.92
CA GLU A 128 -11.44 -11.81 15.30
C GLU A 128 -12.12 -12.70 16.34
N LYS A 129 -13.18 -13.42 15.90
CA LYS A 129 -13.92 -14.35 16.77
C LYS A 129 -13.10 -15.58 17.15
N LYS A 130 -12.21 -16.02 16.25
CA LYS A 130 -11.37 -17.20 16.43
C LYS A 130 -9.93 -16.74 16.60
N ILE A 131 -9.29 -17.22 17.67
CA ILE A 131 -7.86 -17.05 17.87
C ILE A 131 -7.16 -18.13 17.04
N GLU A 132 -6.37 -17.70 16.06
CA GLU A 132 -5.50 -18.57 15.27
C GLU A 132 -4.13 -18.67 15.95
N THR A 133 -3.51 -19.84 15.85
CA THR A 133 -2.17 -20.13 16.39
C THR A 133 -1.25 -20.70 15.31
N MET A 134 0.06 -20.58 15.54
CA MET A 134 1.08 -21.12 14.65
C MET A 134 2.34 -21.47 15.47
N GLU A 135 2.98 -22.58 15.10
CA GLU A 135 4.35 -22.85 15.53
C GLU A 135 5.35 -22.04 14.70
N LEU A 136 6.19 -21.29 15.38
CA LEU A 136 7.26 -20.51 14.81
C LEU A 136 8.61 -21.08 15.28
N LYS A 137 9.54 -21.18 14.33
CA LYS A 137 10.89 -21.69 14.57
C LYS A 137 11.90 -20.54 14.45
N GLY A 138 12.78 -20.45 15.43
CA GLY A 138 13.83 -19.44 15.45
C GLY A 138 15.06 -19.92 16.20
N ARG A 139 15.97 -18.98 16.44
CA ARG A 139 17.16 -19.20 17.26
C ARG A 139 16.98 -18.49 18.59
N ASP A 140 17.13 -19.22 19.68
CA ASP A 140 17.11 -18.63 21.01
C ASP A 140 18.30 -17.68 21.16
N ALA A 141 18.04 -16.43 21.56
CA ALA A 141 19.04 -15.37 21.63
C ALA A 141 20.06 -15.57 22.74
N ILE A 142 19.72 -16.36 23.77
CA ILE A 142 20.56 -16.60 24.94
C ILE A 142 21.45 -17.82 24.69
N SER A 143 20.84 -18.96 24.36
CA SER A 143 21.56 -20.23 24.17
C SER A 143 22.16 -20.37 22.76
N GLY A 144 21.64 -19.64 21.77
CA GLY A 144 22.04 -19.77 20.36
C GLY A 144 21.50 -21.00 19.66
N LEU A 145 20.70 -21.84 20.33
CA LEU A 145 20.16 -23.09 19.78
C LEU A 145 18.80 -22.88 19.08
N PRO A 146 18.43 -23.75 18.12
CA PRO A 146 17.09 -23.74 17.55
C PRO A 146 16.02 -23.96 18.62
N ARG A 147 14.97 -23.13 18.60
CA ARG A 147 13.82 -23.22 19.50
C ARG A 147 12.52 -23.04 18.72
N THR A 148 11.49 -23.76 19.13
CA THR A 148 10.13 -23.63 18.61
C THR A 148 9.25 -22.97 19.68
N LEU A 149 8.36 -22.08 19.25
CA LEU A 149 7.40 -21.37 20.08
C LEU A 149 6.04 -21.41 19.40
N GLU A 150 4.97 -21.66 20.15
CA GLU A 150 3.61 -21.42 19.67
C GLU A 150 3.22 -19.97 19.97
N ILE A 151 2.70 -19.28 18.96
CA ILE A 151 2.23 -17.89 19.04
C ILE A 151 0.81 -17.79 18.52
N ASP A 152 0.08 -16.77 18.99
CA ASP A 152 -1.30 -16.53 18.57
C ASP A 152 -1.52 -15.18 17.87
N SER A 153 -2.63 -15.09 17.14
CA SER A 153 -3.09 -13.89 16.44
C SER A 153 -3.29 -12.66 17.34
N THR A 154 -3.59 -12.82 18.62
CA THR A 154 -3.72 -11.69 19.56
C THR A 154 -2.38 -11.08 19.90
N GLU A 155 -1.34 -11.90 20.05
CA GLU A 155 0.03 -11.41 20.22
C GLU A 155 0.55 -10.69 19.00
N ILE A 156 0.32 -11.24 17.80
CA ILE A 156 0.72 -10.58 16.56
C ILE A 156 -0.01 -9.26 16.36
N ARG A 157 -1.30 -9.16 16.74
CA ARG A 157 -2.01 -7.87 16.75
C ARG A 157 -1.34 -6.85 17.67
N LYS A 158 -0.81 -7.26 18.84
CA LYS A 158 -0.07 -6.34 19.73
C LYS A 158 1.23 -5.88 19.08
N ALA A 159 1.97 -6.78 18.45
CA ALA A 159 3.19 -6.46 17.73
C ALA A 159 2.95 -5.43 16.62
N LEU A 160 1.87 -5.60 15.86
CA LEU A 160 1.52 -4.74 14.72
C LEU A 160 0.85 -3.42 15.10
N LYS A 161 0.54 -3.19 16.38
CA LYS A 161 -0.25 -2.01 16.79
C LYS A 161 0.45 -0.70 16.43
N GLU A 162 1.74 -0.57 16.71
CA GLU A 162 2.51 0.65 16.44
C GLU A 162 2.50 1.04 14.94
N PRO A 163 2.91 0.19 13.99
CA PRO A 163 2.89 0.57 12.57
C PRO A 163 1.48 0.72 12.00
N VAL A 164 0.49 -0.03 12.50
CA VAL A 164 -0.91 0.14 12.08
C VAL A 164 -1.49 1.48 12.56
N ASP A 165 -1.17 1.91 13.78
CA ASP A 165 -1.59 3.22 14.30
C ASP A 165 -0.95 4.37 13.50
N GLN A 166 0.32 4.23 13.08
CA GLN A 166 0.97 5.23 12.22
C GLN A 166 0.28 5.40 10.87
N ILE A 167 -0.17 4.31 10.25
CA ILE A 167 -0.99 4.36 9.03
C ILE A 167 -2.33 5.04 9.30
N LEU A 168 -3.00 4.69 10.40
CA LEU A 168 -4.26 5.32 10.80
C LEU A 168 -4.11 6.83 11.02
N ASP A 169 -3.02 7.26 11.66
CA ASP A 169 -2.73 8.66 11.91
C ASP A 169 -2.50 9.43 10.60
N ALA A 170 -1.81 8.83 9.63
CA ALA A 170 -1.66 9.41 8.29
C ALA A 170 -3.01 9.54 7.54
N VAL A 171 -3.91 8.56 7.69
CA VAL A 171 -5.27 8.62 7.15
C VAL A 171 -6.06 9.76 7.79
N LYS A 172 -6.04 9.87 9.13
CA LYS A 172 -6.72 10.96 9.86
C LYS A 172 -6.17 12.33 9.48
N HIS A 173 -4.84 12.47 9.42
CA HIS A 173 -4.17 13.69 9.01
C HIS A 173 -4.57 14.12 7.59
N THR A 174 -4.73 13.17 6.65
CA THR A 174 -5.18 13.47 5.30
C THR A 174 -6.64 13.93 5.28
N LEU A 175 -7.52 13.27 6.04
CA LEU A 175 -8.92 13.70 6.19
C LEU A 175 -9.03 15.12 6.78
N GLU A 176 -8.24 15.45 7.80
CA GLU A 176 -8.24 16.77 8.45
C GLU A 176 -7.83 17.90 7.51
N ARG A 177 -6.91 17.62 6.56
CA ARG A 177 -6.46 18.59 5.56
C ARG A 177 -7.40 18.71 4.37
N THR A 178 -8.33 17.77 4.21
CA THR A 178 -9.24 17.71 3.08
C THR A 178 -10.25 18.86 3.11
N PRO A 179 -10.46 19.58 1.99
CA PRO A 179 -11.50 20.61 1.93
C PRO A 179 -12.87 20.07 2.37
N PRO A 180 -13.66 20.84 3.16
CA PRO A 180 -14.90 20.34 3.76
C PRO A 180 -15.88 19.72 2.76
N GLU A 181 -15.96 20.26 1.55
CA GLU A 181 -16.81 19.75 0.48
C GLU A 181 -16.40 18.33 0.02
N LEU A 182 -15.11 18.06 -0.12
CA LEU A 182 -14.61 16.74 -0.50
C LEU A 182 -14.62 15.77 0.68
N ALA A 183 -14.40 16.28 1.90
CA ALA A 183 -14.50 15.47 3.11
C ALA A 183 -15.92 14.92 3.30
N ALA A 184 -16.95 15.72 3.00
CA ALA A 184 -18.34 15.27 3.03
C ALA A 184 -18.60 14.14 2.03
N ASP A 185 -18.07 14.24 0.80
CA ASP A 185 -18.15 13.17 -0.20
C ASP A 185 -17.48 11.88 0.29
N ILE A 186 -16.31 11.98 0.93
CA ILE A 186 -15.57 10.83 1.45
C ILE A 186 -16.32 10.15 2.60
N VAL A 187 -16.99 10.93 3.46
CA VAL A 187 -17.83 10.36 4.54
C VAL A 187 -18.97 9.52 3.97
N GLU A 188 -19.57 9.94 2.85
CA GLU A 188 -20.65 9.20 2.19
C GLU A 188 -20.14 8.00 1.37
N ARG A 189 -19.07 8.19 0.60
CA ARG A 189 -18.56 7.19 -0.37
C ARG A 189 -17.56 6.22 0.25
N GLY A 190 -16.92 6.60 1.35
CA GLY A 190 -15.91 5.82 2.04
C GLY A 190 -14.48 5.99 1.51
N ILE A 191 -13.56 5.32 2.20
CA ILE A 191 -12.14 5.21 1.87
C ILE A 191 -11.91 3.88 1.16
N VAL A 192 -11.21 3.90 0.03
CA VAL A 192 -10.82 2.67 -0.68
C VAL A 192 -9.42 2.23 -0.24
N LEU A 193 -9.26 0.97 0.21
CA LEU A 193 -7.96 0.37 0.49
C LEU A 193 -7.44 -0.43 -0.70
N SER A 194 -6.16 -0.26 -1.01
CA SER A 194 -5.41 -0.95 -2.06
C SER A 194 -4.04 -1.40 -1.55
N GLY A 195 -3.33 -2.22 -2.33
CA GLY A 195 -1.97 -2.64 -2.05
C GLY A 195 -1.91 -3.90 -1.19
N GLY A 196 -0.75 -4.57 -1.18
CA GLY A 196 -0.58 -5.85 -0.48
C GLY A 196 -0.72 -5.73 1.04
N GLY A 197 -0.24 -4.63 1.63
CA GLY A 197 -0.37 -4.38 3.07
C GLY A 197 -1.82 -4.15 3.51
N SER A 198 -2.72 -3.73 2.60
CA SER A 198 -4.14 -3.62 2.90
C SER A 198 -4.80 -4.96 3.20
N LEU A 199 -4.15 -6.08 2.87
CA LEU A 199 -4.69 -7.42 3.09
C LEU A 199 -4.72 -7.82 4.57
N LEU A 200 -4.04 -7.08 5.45
CA LEU A 200 -4.05 -7.31 6.89
C LEU A 200 -5.49 -7.44 7.41
N LYS A 201 -5.75 -8.52 8.16
CA LYS A 201 -7.12 -8.89 8.55
C LYS A 201 -7.74 -7.81 9.44
N GLY A 202 -8.92 -7.32 9.06
CA GLY A 202 -9.67 -6.32 9.84
C GLY A 202 -9.09 -4.91 9.80
N LEU A 203 -8.12 -4.61 8.94
CA LEU A 203 -7.56 -3.25 8.80
C LEU A 203 -8.64 -2.24 8.34
N ASP A 204 -9.48 -2.66 7.41
CA ASP A 204 -10.69 -1.93 6.98
C ASP A 204 -11.60 -1.59 8.16
N LYS A 205 -11.90 -2.57 9.01
CA LYS A 205 -12.74 -2.40 10.20
C LYS A 205 -12.10 -1.48 11.23
N TYR A 206 -10.79 -1.60 11.42
CA TYR A 206 -10.03 -0.77 12.35
C TYR A 206 -10.07 0.69 11.90
N ILE A 207 -9.68 0.96 10.66
CA ILE A 207 -9.69 2.32 10.10
C ILE A 207 -11.12 2.87 10.12
N SER A 208 -12.12 2.09 9.71
CA SER A 208 -13.51 2.55 9.70
C SER A 208 -14.03 2.91 11.09
N LYS A 209 -13.72 2.09 12.09
CA LYS A 209 -14.10 2.37 13.48
C LYS A 209 -13.45 3.65 14.02
N GLU A 210 -12.17 3.84 13.74
CA GLU A 210 -11.38 4.94 14.32
C GLU A 210 -11.56 6.27 13.59
N THR A 211 -11.97 6.24 12.32
CA THR A 211 -12.26 7.45 11.52
C THR A 211 -13.75 7.79 11.48
N GLY A 212 -14.63 6.82 11.72
CA GLY A 212 -16.08 6.98 11.52
C GLY A 212 -16.51 6.96 10.05
N VAL A 213 -15.59 6.71 9.12
CA VAL A 213 -15.83 6.69 7.67
C VAL A 213 -15.94 5.24 7.19
N PRO A 214 -16.85 4.89 6.25
CA PRO A 214 -16.87 3.57 5.65
C PRO A 214 -15.53 3.25 4.98
N VAL A 215 -15.02 2.02 5.12
CA VAL A 215 -13.77 1.60 4.46
C VAL A 215 -14.04 0.38 3.61
N ILE A 216 -13.65 0.44 2.34
CA ILE A 216 -13.92 -0.57 1.33
C ILE A 216 -12.59 -1.06 0.80
N ARG A 217 -12.36 -2.37 0.79
CA ARG A 217 -11.17 -2.92 0.13
C ARG A 217 -11.44 -3.04 -1.37
N ALA A 218 -10.47 -2.63 -2.18
CA ALA A 218 -10.52 -2.87 -3.62
C ALA A 218 -10.65 -4.37 -3.91
N GLU A 219 -11.29 -4.73 -5.02
CA GLU A 219 -11.52 -6.13 -5.40
C GLU A 219 -10.21 -6.89 -5.61
N ASN A 220 -9.23 -6.25 -6.25
CA ASN A 220 -7.93 -6.82 -6.57
C ASN A 220 -6.78 -5.91 -6.07
N PRO A 221 -6.60 -5.78 -4.74
CA PRO A 221 -5.73 -4.74 -4.17
C PRO A 221 -4.26 -4.91 -4.55
N LEU A 222 -3.79 -6.14 -4.79
CA LEU A 222 -2.43 -6.43 -5.22
C LEU A 222 -2.11 -5.95 -6.65
N THR A 223 -3.13 -5.77 -7.49
CA THR A 223 -2.94 -5.45 -8.91
C THR A 223 -3.47 -4.08 -9.29
N CYS A 224 -4.08 -3.33 -8.36
CA CYS A 224 -4.62 -1.99 -8.63
C CYS A 224 -3.61 -1.08 -9.33
N VAL A 225 -2.40 -0.89 -8.79
CA VAL A 225 -1.38 0.00 -9.39
C VAL A 225 -1.03 -0.41 -10.81
N VAL A 226 -0.72 -1.69 -11.06
CA VAL A 226 -0.32 -2.15 -12.41
C VAL A 226 -1.48 -2.09 -13.40
N MET A 227 -2.71 -2.38 -12.98
CA MET A 227 -3.91 -2.28 -13.81
C MET A 227 -4.21 -0.82 -14.15
N GLY A 228 -4.06 0.10 -13.19
CA GLY A 228 -4.23 1.53 -13.41
C GLY A 228 -3.17 2.11 -14.34
N ALA A 229 -1.90 1.74 -14.16
CA ALA A 229 -0.82 2.13 -15.07
C ALA A 229 -1.09 1.65 -16.51
N GLY A 230 -1.64 0.44 -16.66
CA GLY A 230 -2.08 -0.09 -17.97
C GLY A 230 -3.18 0.75 -18.62
N LYS A 231 -4.25 1.05 -17.87
CA LYS A 231 -5.35 1.91 -18.34
C LYS A 231 -4.87 3.32 -18.71
N PHE A 232 -4.01 3.91 -17.87
CA PHE A 232 -3.41 5.22 -18.13
C PHE A 232 -2.60 5.25 -19.44
N LEU A 233 -1.83 4.19 -19.72
CA LEU A 233 -1.10 4.07 -20.98
C LEU A 233 -2.04 4.05 -22.20
N GLU A 234 -3.21 3.42 -22.08
CA GLU A 234 -4.23 3.39 -23.13
C GLU A 234 -4.84 4.77 -23.38
N GLU A 235 -5.11 5.53 -22.33
CA GLU A 235 -5.62 6.91 -22.43
C GLU A 235 -4.63 7.84 -23.12
N ILE A 236 -3.36 7.80 -22.73
CA ILE A 236 -2.29 8.57 -23.39
C ILE A 236 -2.28 8.26 -24.90
N LYS A 237 -2.34 6.98 -25.25
CA LYS A 237 -2.36 6.55 -26.67
C LYS A 237 -3.57 7.11 -27.43
N ASN A 238 -4.72 7.27 -26.78
CA ASN A 238 -5.91 7.83 -27.40
C ASN A 238 -5.80 9.35 -27.58
N LEU A 239 -5.27 10.08 -26.59
CA LEU A 239 -5.02 11.52 -26.68
C LEU A 239 -4.04 11.89 -27.82
N TYR A 240 -2.96 11.11 -27.97
CA TYR A 240 -2.03 11.30 -29.08
C TYR A 240 -2.70 11.09 -30.45
N ARG A 241 -3.67 10.17 -30.55
CA ARG A 241 -4.41 9.90 -31.80
C ARG A 241 -5.44 10.96 -32.13
N SER A 242 -6.10 11.56 -31.12
CA SER A 242 -7.07 12.63 -31.33
C SER A 242 -6.40 13.93 -31.76
N ASN A 243 -5.20 14.24 -31.25
CA ASN A 243 -4.44 15.44 -31.63
C ASN A 243 -3.79 15.37 -33.02
N LEU A 244 -3.82 14.18 -33.66
CA LEU A 244 -3.35 13.95 -35.03
C LEU A 244 -4.49 13.98 -36.07
N LYS A 245 -5.74 14.18 -35.63
CA LYS A 245 -6.92 14.38 -36.48
C LYS A 245 -7.32 15.85 -36.45
#